data_AF-A0A518GAF2-F1
#
_entry.id   AF-A0A518GAF2-F1
#
_cell.length_a   1.000
_cell.length_b   1.000
_cell.length_c   1.000
_cell.angle_alpha   90.00
_cell.angle_beta   90.00
_cell.angle_gamma   90.00
#
_symmetry.space_group_name_H-M   'P 1'
#
loop_
_entity.id
_entity.type
_entity.pdbx_description
1 polymer ?
#
loop_
_entity_poly.entity_id
_entity_poly.type
_entity_poly.pdbx_seq_one_letter_code
_entity_poly.pdbx_strand_id
1 'polypeptide(L)'
;MSNAGNSSDPNSSANDGSFSIRKSSPDLLREVLESTLTRGEGGLAPEELLALQEIARAHGDSQLDMLQITELLVAGLLSTRFPGLANRETNQLMCQRIADSLCGDPVSMQRLKTMWNQLRESVS
;
A
#
# COMPACT_ATOMS: atom_id res chain seq x y z
N MET A 1 49.92 42.41 35.25
CA MET A 1 49.50 42.66 33.86
C MET A 1 48.03 42.28 33.73
N SER A 2 47.36 43.02 32.86
CA SER A 2 45.92 43.29 32.76
C SER A 2 44.93 42.12 32.78
N ASN A 3 43.78 42.45 33.35
CA ASN A 3 42.48 41.78 33.39
C ASN A 3 41.73 41.95 32.06
N ALA A 4 41.13 40.88 31.52
CA ALA A 4 40.03 40.86 30.52
C ALA A 4 39.63 39.38 30.35
N GLY A 5 38.37 38.95 30.24
CA GLY A 5 37.12 39.65 30.10
C GLY A 5 35.95 38.66 30.26
N ASN A 6 34.84 39.24 30.69
CA ASN A 6 33.49 38.71 30.83
C ASN A 6 32.90 38.19 29.49
N SER A 7 32.15 37.08 29.49
CA SER A 7 31.11 36.68 28.51
C SER A 7 30.44 35.38 29.00
N SER A 8 29.30 35.43 29.71
CA SER A 8 27.94 35.33 29.16
C SER A 8 27.52 33.91 28.74
N ASP A 9 26.87 33.17 29.64
CA ASP A 9 25.79 32.24 29.28
C ASP A 9 24.58 33.06 28.81
N PRO A 10 23.87 32.63 27.74
CA PRO A 10 22.66 31.83 28.01
C PRO A 10 22.28 30.82 26.90
N ASN A 11 21.63 29.75 27.36
CA ASN A 11 20.41 29.16 26.79
C ASN A 11 20.38 28.56 25.37
N SER A 12 19.88 27.32 25.34
CA SER A 12 19.09 26.69 24.28
C SER A 12 19.70 26.56 22.88
N SER A 13 20.11 25.32 22.58
CA SER A 13 19.76 24.72 21.30
C SER A 13 19.05 23.40 21.56
N ALA A 14 17.74 23.48 21.45
CA ALA A 14 16.90 22.36 21.09
C ALA A 14 17.34 21.83 19.71
N ASN A 15 17.54 20.52 19.61
CA ASN A 15 17.05 19.70 18.50
C ASN A 15 17.38 18.25 18.85
N ASP A 16 16.40 17.54 19.39
CA ASP A 16 15.59 16.64 18.58
C ASP A 16 16.43 15.55 17.90
N GLY A 17 17.12 14.78 18.72
CA GLY A 17 17.54 13.42 18.36
C GLY A 17 16.40 12.46 18.62
N SER A 18 15.20 12.73 18.08
CA SER A 18 14.09 11.78 18.10
C SER A 18 14.40 10.65 17.12
N PHE A 19 15.27 9.73 17.54
CA PHE A 19 15.36 8.39 16.96
C PHE A 19 14.14 7.58 17.41
N SER A 20 12.95 8.05 17.01
CA SER A 20 11.74 7.25 16.99
C SER A 20 11.61 6.57 15.63
N ILE A 21 12.60 5.75 15.25
CA ILE A 21 12.38 4.72 14.23
C ILE A 21 11.71 3.54 14.93
N ARG A 22 10.50 3.78 15.43
CA ARG A 22 9.46 2.76 15.44
C ARG A 22 8.53 3.13 14.30
N LYS A 23 9.02 2.99 13.06
CA LYS A 23 8.14 2.88 11.89
C LYS A 23 7.24 1.70 12.22
N SER A 24 6.01 2.02 12.60
CA SER A 24 5.03 1.00 12.91
C SER A 24 4.77 0.24 11.61
N SER A 25 4.53 -1.07 11.67
CA SER A 25 4.19 -1.89 10.49
C SER A 25 3.17 -1.28 9.52
N PRO A 26 2.21 -0.41 9.92
CA PRO A 26 1.34 0.32 8.99
C PRO A 26 2.07 1.28 8.05
N ASP A 27 3.17 1.92 8.48
CA ASP A 27 3.93 2.86 7.65
C ASP A 27 4.74 2.14 6.56
N LEU A 28 5.21 0.92 6.84
CA LEU A 28 5.88 0.08 5.83
C LEU A 28 4.88 -0.44 4.79
N LEU A 29 3.68 -0.85 5.21
CA LEU A 29 2.62 -1.25 4.28
C LEU A 29 2.17 -0.08 3.42
N ARG A 30 2.00 1.09 4.02
CA ARG A 30 1.69 2.33 3.31
C ARG A 30 2.82 2.73 2.35
N GLU A 31 4.08 2.60 2.75
CA GLU A 31 5.24 2.88 1.90
C GLU A 31 5.39 1.87 0.76
N VAL A 32 5.03 0.60 0.96
CA VAL A 32 4.98 -0.41 -0.11
C VAL A 32 3.81 -0.16 -1.07
N LEU A 33 2.65 0.26 -0.56
CA LEU A 33 1.47 0.60 -1.36
C LEU A 33 1.67 1.91 -2.11
N GLU A 34 2.21 2.94 -1.45
CA GLU A 34 2.62 4.19 -2.09
C GLU A 34 3.75 3.93 -3.07
N SER A 35 4.74 3.08 -2.80
CA SER A 35 5.76 2.68 -3.78
C SER A 35 5.15 1.90 -4.95
N THR A 36 4.08 1.12 -4.74
CA THR A 36 3.35 0.43 -5.82
C THR A 36 2.46 1.38 -6.61
N LEU A 37 1.98 2.47 -6.01
CA LEU A 37 1.07 3.45 -6.63
C LEU A 37 1.77 4.70 -7.21
N THR A 38 2.92 5.11 -6.65
CA THR A 38 3.69 6.31 -7.04
C THR A 38 4.92 6.00 -7.89
N ARG A 39 5.34 4.73 -7.99
CA ARG A 39 6.28 4.28 -9.03
C ARG A 39 5.55 4.15 -10.38
N GLY A 40 4.78 5.18 -10.72
CA GLY A 40 4.13 5.43 -12.00
C GLY A 40 5.11 5.78 -13.11
N GLU A 41 6.21 5.03 -13.20
CA GLU A 41 6.96 4.77 -14.42
C GLU A 41 7.11 3.26 -14.70
N GLY A 42 6.67 2.39 -13.76
CA GLY A 42 6.48 0.96 -14.00
C GLY A 42 5.03 0.61 -13.77
N GLY A 43 4.22 0.62 -14.84
CA GLY A 43 2.83 0.14 -14.80
C GLY A 43 2.74 -1.32 -14.34
N LEU A 44 1.51 -1.81 -14.16
CA LEU A 44 1.27 -3.24 -13.97
C LEU A 44 2.04 -4.01 -15.05
N ALA A 45 2.81 -5.01 -14.63
CA ALA A 45 3.42 -5.92 -15.60
C ALA A 45 2.29 -6.55 -16.44
N PRO A 46 2.52 -6.87 -17.72
CA PRO A 46 1.49 -7.46 -18.57
C PRO A 46 0.81 -8.69 -17.93
N GLU A 47 1.57 -9.49 -17.20
CA GLU A 47 1.10 -10.67 -16.49
C GLU A 47 0.18 -10.31 -15.30
N GLU A 48 0.49 -9.22 -14.59
CA GLU A 48 -0.32 -8.70 -13.50
C GLU A 48 -1.63 -8.13 -14.03
N LEU A 49 -1.57 -7.34 -15.11
CA LEU A 49 -2.77 -6.80 -15.75
C LEU A 49 -3.67 -7.92 -16.27
N LEU A 50 -3.10 -8.94 -16.92
CA LEU A 50 -3.85 -10.12 -17.36
C LEU A 50 -4.51 -10.83 -16.18
N ALA A 51 -3.79 -11.06 -15.08
CA ALA A 51 -4.36 -11.69 -13.89
C ALA A 51 -5.54 -10.88 -13.32
N LEU A 52 -5.44 -9.55 -13.28
CA LEU A 52 -6.54 -8.68 -12.85
C LEU A 52 -7.72 -8.69 -13.82
N GLN A 53 -7.46 -8.74 -15.13
CA GLN A 53 -8.50 -8.85 -16.16
C GLN A 53 -9.24 -10.19 -16.11
N GLU A 54 -8.54 -11.29 -15.84
CA GLU A 54 -9.18 -12.60 -15.62
C GLU A 54 -10.15 -12.56 -14.43
N ILE A 55 -9.74 -11.93 -13.32
CA ILE A 55 -10.60 -11.73 -12.15
C ILE A 55 -11.82 -10.87 -12.53
N ALA A 56 -11.60 -9.78 -13.26
CA ALA A 56 -12.68 -8.90 -13.71
C ALA A 56 -13.65 -9.62 -14.65
N ARG A 57 -13.17 -10.51 -15.52
CA ARG A 57 -14.01 -11.30 -16.42
C ARG A 57 -14.81 -12.38 -15.68
N ALA A 58 -14.17 -13.05 -14.72
CA ALA A 58 -14.80 -14.10 -13.92
C ALA A 58 -15.87 -13.56 -12.97
N HIS A 59 -15.68 -12.33 -12.47
CA HIS A 59 -16.52 -11.76 -11.41
C HIS A 59 -17.24 -10.46 -11.80
N GLY A 60 -17.15 -10.03 -13.05
CA GLY A 60 -17.72 -8.76 -13.52
C GLY A 60 -19.21 -8.63 -13.26
N ASP A 61 -19.98 -9.71 -13.39
CA ASP A 61 -21.43 -9.74 -13.15
C ASP A 61 -21.81 -10.26 -11.77
N SER A 62 -20.83 -10.58 -10.93
CA SER A 62 -21.08 -11.07 -9.56
C SER A 62 -21.48 -9.92 -8.65
N GLN A 63 -22.41 -10.16 -7.72
CA GLN A 63 -22.77 -9.22 -6.66
C GLN A 63 -21.74 -9.27 -5.52
N LEU A 64 -20.49 -8.95 -5.82
CA LEU A 64 -19.43 -8.84 -4.83
C LEU A 64 -19.37 -7.42 -4.27
N ASP A 65 -19.11 -7.31 -2.98
CA ASP A 65 -18.79 -6.02 -2.37
C ASP A 65 -17.33 -5.61 -2.68
N MET A 66 -17.00 -4.35 -2.38
CA MET A 66 -15.66 -3.83 -2.66
C MET A 66 -14.57 -4.50 -1.84
N LEU A 67 -14.88 -5.03 -0.66
CA LEU A 67 -13.90 -5.72 0.18
C LEU A 67 -13.52 -7.05 -0.48
N GLN A 68 -14.52 -7.84 -0.87
CA GLN A 68 -14.37 -9.10 -1.60
C GLN A 68 -13.63 -8.90 -2.93
N ILE A 69 -14.00 -7.87 -3.69
CA ILE A 69 -13.30 -7.51 -4.94
C ILE A 69 -11.83 -7.21 -4.64
N THR A 70 -11.55 -6.40 -3.61
CA THR A 70 -10.18 -6.00 -3.26
C THR A 70 -9.36 -7.20 -2.81
N GLU A 71 -9.93 -8.11 -2.02
CA GLU A 71 -9.27 -9.37 -1.64
C GLU A 71 -8.87 -10.19 -2.86
N LEU A 72 -9.76 -10.34 -3.85
CA LEU A 72 -9.47 -11.08 -5.09
C LEU A 72 -8.35 -10.42 -5.90
N LEU A 73 -8.40 -9.11 -6.07
CA LEU A 73 -7.38 -8.35 -6.81
C LEU A 73 -6.00 -8.47 -6.13
N VAL A 74 -5.96 -8.33 -4.81
CA VAL A 74 -4.72 -8.50 -4.03
C VAL A 74 -4.20 -9.93 -4.13
N ALA A 75 -5.07 -10.92 -4.01
CA ALA A 75 -4.70 -12.34 -4.15
C ALA A 75 -4.11 -12.64 -5.54
N GLY A 76 -4.70 -12.08 -6.60
CA GLY A 76 -4.20 -12.18 -7.97
C GLY A 76 -2.79 -11.57 -8.13
N LEU A 77 -2.58 -10.37 -7.58
CA LEU A 77 -1.28 -9.70 -7.61
C LEU A 77 -0.22 -10.45 -6.81
N LEU A 78 -0.54 -10.88 -5.59
CA LEU A 78 0.39 -11.62 -4.75
C LEU A 78 0.77 -12.97 -5.37
N SER A 79 -0.19 -13.67 -5.97
CA SER A 79 0.07 -14.95 -6.65
C SER A 79 0.94 -14.78 -7.89
N THR A 80 0.80 -13.65 -8.60
CA THR A 80 1.60 -13.33 -9.79
C THR A 80 3.03 -12.91 -9.41
N ARG A 81 3.18 -12.06 -8.38
CA ARG A 81 4.48 -11.54 -7.95
C ARG A 81 5.30 -12.53 -7.13
N PHE A 82 4.64 -13.39 -6.36
CA PHE A 82 5.28 -14.29 -5.42
C PHE A 82 4.75 -15.72 -5.57
N PRO A 83 5.05 -16.38 -6.71
CA PRO A 83 4.68 -17.78 -6.91
C PRO A 83 5.40 -18.64 -5.86
N GLY A 84 4.65 -19.15 -4.88
CA GLY A 84 5.20 -19.91 -3.74
C GLY A 84 5.17 -19.16 -2.40
N LEU A 85 4.51 -18.00 -2.32
CA LEU A 85 4.33 -17.26 -1.07
C LEU A 85 3.50 -18.06 -0.05
N ALA A 86 4.17 -18.51 1.02
CA ALA A 86 3.61 -19.04 2.26
C ALA A 86 2.52 -20.14 2.12
N ASN A 87 1.99 -20.62 3.24
CA ASN A 87 0.82 -21.50 3.19
C ASN A 87 -0.43 -20.70 2.76
N ARG A 88 -1.43 -21.40 2.19
CA ARG A 88 -2.66 -20.79 1.68
C ARG A 88 -3.36 -19.90 2.72
N GLU A 89 -3.35 -20.33 3.98
CA GLU A 89 -4.01 -19.63 5.11
C GLU A 89 -3.34 -18.29 5.42
N THR A 90 -2.00 -18.24 5.42
CA THR A 90 -1.22 -17.03 5.65
C THR A 90 -1.43 -16.04 4.52
N ASN A 91 -1.45 -16.51 3.27
CA ASN A 91 -1.73 -15.67 2.12
C ASN A 91 -3.15 -15.08 2.19
N GLN A 92 -4.14 -15.88 2.57
CA GLN A 92 -5.52 -15.41 2.76
C GLN A 92 -5.62 -14.32 3.84
N LEU A 93 -4.97 -14.52 4.99
CA LEU A 93 -4.92 -13.51 6.06
C LEU A 93 -4.23 -12.22 5.61
N MET A 94 -3.17 -12.32 4.80
CA MET A 94 -2.51 -11.15 4.22
C MET A 94 -3.43 -10.41 3.26
N CYS A 95 -4.11 -11.12 2.35
CA CYS A 95 -5.05 -10.53 1.41
C CYS A 95 -6.16 -9.77 2.14
N GLN A 96 -6.76 -10.40 3.15
CA GLN A 96 -7.82 -9.80 3.96
C GLN A 96 -7.33 -8.52 4.67
N ARG A 97 -6.17 -8.56 5.32
CA ARG A 97 -5.62 -7.37 6.00
C ARG A 97 -5.32 -6.22 5.04
N ILE A 98 -4.81 -6.52 3.85
CA ILE A 98 -4.54 -5.50 2.83
C ILE A 98 -5.87 -4.92 2.33
N ALA A 99 -6.86 -5.77 2.06
CA ALA A 99 -8.18 -5.34 1.62
C ALA A 99 -8.89 -4.48 2.67
N ASP A 100 -8.89 -4.89 3.94
CA ASP A 100 -9.43 -4.10 5.05
C ASP A 100 -8.76 -2.72 5.15
N SER A 101 -7.42 -2.68 5.03
CA SER A 101 -6.68 -1.43 5.07
C SER A 101 -7.02 -0.50 3.90
N LEU A 102 -7.19 -1.04 2.69
CA LEU A 102 -7.50 -0.27 1.50
C LEU A 102 -8.96 0.20 1.47
N CYS A 103 -9.88 -0.62 1.96
CA CYS A 103 -11.30 -0.27 2.07
C CYS A 103 -11.58 0.66 3.26
N GLY A 104 -10.76 0.61 4.31
CA GLY A 104 -10.84 1.52 5.47
C GLY A 104 -10.38 2.95 5.17
N ASP A 105 -9.57 3.16 4.13
CA ASP A 105 -9.18 4.49 3.66
C ASP A 105 -10.11 4.96 2.52
N PRO A 106 -10.87 6.07 2.69
CA PRO A 106 -11.83 6.51 1.68
C PRO A 106 -11.18 6.89 0.33
N VAL A 107 -9.94 7.39 0.34
CA VAL A 107 -9.21 7.75 -0.88
C VAL A 107 -8.82 6.49 -1.66
N SER A 108 -8.24 5.50 -0.97
CA SER A 108 -7.89 4.21 -1.55
C SER A 108 -9.13 3.46 -2.04
N MET A 109 -10.22 3.47 -1.28
CA MET A 109 -11.49 2.88 -1.68
C MET A 109 -12.03 3.51 -2.98
N GLN A 110 -11.96 4.83 -3.12
CA GLN A 110 -12.40 5.49 -4.36
C GLN A 110 -11.51 5.13 -5.55
N ARG A 111 -10.18 5.05 -5.36
CA ARG A 111 -9.25 4.59 -6.40
C ARG A 111 -9.52 3.15 -6.82
N LEU A 112 -9.77 2.26 -5.86
CA LEU A 112 -10.13 0.87 -6.12
C LEU A 112 -11.42 0.74 -6.92
N LYS A 113 -12.45 1.52 -6.60
CA LYS A 113 -13.71 1.57 -7.36
C LYS A 113 -13.46 2.00 -8.81
N THR A 114 -12.71 3.07 -9.02
CA THR A 114 -12.35 3.54 -10.36
C THR A 114 -11.58 2.47 -11.14
N MET A 115 -10.56 1.88 -10.53
CA MET A 115 -9.75 0.82 -11.14
C MET A 115 -10.59 -0.39 -11.51
N TRP A 116 -11.49 -0.84 -10.61
CA TRP A 116 -12.37 -1.96 -10.87
C TRP A 116 -13.31 -1.70 -12.04
N ASN A 117 -13.91 -0.50 -12.12
CA ASN A 117 -14.77 -0.13 -13.24
C ASN A 117 -13.98 -0.13 -14.56
N GLN A 118 -12.77 0.42 -14.58
CA GLN A 118 -11.90 0.41 -15.75
C GLN A 118 -11.53 -1.02 -16.18
N LEU A 119 -11.22 -1.89 -15.22
CA LEU A 119 -10.93 -3.29 -15.51
C LEU A 119 -12.13 -4.00 -16.14
N ARG A 120 -13.34 -3.79 -15.58
CA ARG A 120 -14.59 -4.34 -16.14
C ARG A 120 -14.87 -3.84 -17.55
N GLU A 121 -14.71 -2.55 -17.80
CA GLU A 121 -14.88 -1.96 -19.13
C GLU A 121 -13.86 -2.52 -20.13
N SER A 122 -12.64 -2.84 -19.69
CA SER A 122 -11.58 -3.36 -20.57
C SER A 122 -11.77 -4.82 -21.00
N VAL A 123 -12.61 -5.59 -20.29
CA VAL A 123 -12.85 -7.02 -20.55
C VAL A 123 -14.26 -7.33 -21.05
N SER A 124 -15.11 -6.31 -21.14
CA SER A 124 -16.48 -6.39 -21.66
C SER A 124 -16.54 -6.13 -23.16
#